data_AF-A0A7X4I1A4-F1
#
_entry.id   AF-A0A7X4I1A4-F1
#
_cell.length_a   1.000
_cell.length_b   1.000
_cell.length_c   1.000
_cell.angle_alpha   90.00
_cell.angle_beta   90.00
_cell.angle_gamma   90.00
#
_symmetry.space_group_name_H-M   'P 1'
#
loop_
_entity.id
_entity.type
_entity.pdbx_description
1 polymer ?
#
loop_
_entity_poly.entity_id
_entity_poly.type
_entity_poly.pdbx_seq_one_letter_code
_entity_poly.pdbx_strand_id
1 'polypeptide(L)'
;MRLPELAIEAPERLRAVASQIRRLDVGRLQAVMRLVGLSDPGNRIRVVLVPEDSRIARETAPWVGGFADAANDLIVLFPDRIGSYPHDSLEVVLHHEVAHILAARAAGGGRLPRWFDEGLASVAERSWGIGNRSRFLWATVMAGQPTVTALEGLFYGDGRDAARAYIISHAIVRDVIRRHGAAVVSRILSGVAAGATFDNAFIGATGTTVRGATRLFWRSSGGWEEWITFLASPFTLWTLITSLALAAIWRHRLRRAERRRRWEAEEALDTDPWDEHRPDYRVH
;
A
#
# COMPACT_ATOMS: atom_id res chain seq x y z
N MET A 1 18.14 7.30 25.30
CA MET A 1 18.32 6.72 23.95
C MET A 1 18.55 7.88 22.99
N ARG A 2 19.67 7.90 22.26
CA ARG A 2 19.92 8.94 21.25
C ARG A 2 19.00 8.69 20.05
N LEU A 3 18.47 9.74 19.43
CA LEU A 3 17.65 9.62 18.22
C LEU A 3 18.52 9.74 16.97
N PRO A 4 18.11 9.16 15.81
CA PRO A 4 18.86 9.32 14.57
C PRO A 4 19.01 10.78 14.17
N GLU A 5 20.24 11.17 13.81
CA GLU A 5 20.52 12.49 13.24
C GLU A 5 20.39 12.45 11.72
N LEU A 6 19.65 13.40 11.14
CA LEU A 6 19.48 13.52 9.69
C LEU A 6 20.20 14.77 9.16
N ALA A 7 21.15 14.60 8.23
CA ALA A 7 21.77 15.67 7.46
C ALA A 7 21.00 15.88 6.15
N ILE A 8 20.22 16.96 6.06
CA ILE A 8 19.40 17.23 4.86
C ILE A 8 20.19 18.11 3.88
N GLU A 9 20.49 17.55 2.71
CA GLU A 9 21.12 18.20 1.56
C GLU A 9 20.09 18.38 0.45
N ALA A 10 19.96 19.60 -0.09
CA ALA A 10 18.99 19.88 -1.13
C ALA A 10 19.46 21.05 -2.03
N PRO A 11 19.17 21.00 -3.34
CA PRO A 11 19.39 22.15 -4.22
C PRO A 11 18.44 23.30 -3.86
N GLU A 12 18.77 24.50 -4.33
CA GLU A 12 18.05 25.74 -4.01
C GLU A 12 16.53 25.63 -4.20
N ARG A 13 16.11 25.06 -5.32
CA ARG A 13 14.70 24.86 -5.66
C ARG A 13 13.92 23.94 -4.71
N LEU A 14 14.60 23.07 -3.95
CA LEU A 14 13.99 22.17 -2.97
C LEU A 14 14.21 22.63 -1.52
N ARG A 15 14.68 23.87 -1.31
CA ARG A 15 14.93 24.42 0.03
C ARG A 15 13.68 24.44 0.91
N ALA A 16 12.51 24.68 0.33
CA ALA A 16 11.23 24.65 1.06
C ALA A 16 10.92 23.25 1.59
N VAL A 17 11.09 22.21 0.77
CA VAL A 17 10.91 20.80 1.13
C VAL A 17 11.94 20.39 2.18
N ALA A 18 13.21 20.76 2.02
CA ALA A 18 14.25 20.48 3.02
C ALA A 18 13.92 21.10 4.38
N SER A 19 13.34 22.31 4.38
CA SER A 19 12.90 22.97 5.61
C SER A 19 11.69 22.28 6.26
N GLN A 20 10.79 21.69 5.47
CA GLN A 20 9.71 20.84 5.99
C GLN A 20 10.27 19.59 6.68
N ILE A 21 11.22 18.89 6.04
CA ILE A 21 11.85 17.69 6.62
C ILE A 21 12.55 17.99 7.94
N ARG A 22 13.30 19.11 8.02
CA ARG A 22 14.00 19.51 9.25
C ARG A 22 13.08 19.78 10.44
N ARG A 23 11.78 20.02 10.19
CA ARG A 23 10.77 20.24 11.23
C ARG A 23 10.01 18.96 11.61
N LEU A 24 10.26 17.84 10.94
CA LEU A 24 9.60 16.58 11.26
C LEU A 24 10.04 16.10 12.64
N ASP A 25 9.07 15.54 13.38
CA ASP A 25 9.31 14.98 14.70
C ASP A 25 10.05 13.63 14.59
N VAL A 26 11.36 13.67 14.79
CA VAL A 26 12.23 12.48 14.83
C VAL A 26 11.96 11.58 16.05
N GLY A 27 11.15 12.01 17.02
CA GLY A 27 10.71 11.18 18.14
C GLY A 27 9.99 9.91 17.70
N ARG A 28 9.33 9.94 16.53
CA ARG A 28 8.71 8.77 15.91
C ARG A 28 9.73 7.66 15.63
N LEU A 29 10.95 8.01 15.20
CA LEU A 29 12.02 7.06 14.87
C LEU A 29 12.45 6.16 16.05
N GLN A 30 12.17 6.58 17.29
CA GLN A 30 12.41 5.76 18.47
C GLN A 30 11.63 4.43 18.42
N ALA A 31 10.45 4.42 17.80
CA ALA A 31 9.67 3.20 17.63
C ALA A 31 10.38 2.20 16.71
N VAL A 32 11.02 2.65 15.63
CA VAL A 32 11.83 1.78 14.75
C VAL A 32 13.01 1.24 15.50
N MET A 33 13.74 2.10 16.20
CA MET A 33 14.90 1.67 16.99
C MET A 33 14.54 0.56 17.97
N ARG A 34 13.39 0.69 18.67
CA ARG A 34 12.87 -0.36 19.54
C ARG A 34 12.48 -1.62 18.77
N LEU A 35 11.82 -1.50 17.62
CA LEU A 35 11.41 -2.63 16.78
C LEU A 35 12.62 -3.43 16.27
N VAL A 36 13.68 -2.74 15.81
CA VAL A 36 14.89 -3.38 15.30
C VAL A 36 15.89 -3.76 16.40
N GLY A 37 15.66 -3.32 17.64
CA GLY A 37 16.50 -3.63 18.80
C GLY A 37 17.76 -2.78 18.93
N LEU A 38 17.83 -1.64 18.24
CA LEU A 38 18.96 -0.70 18.38
C LEU A 38 18.77 0.19 19.60
N SER A 39 19.85 0.41 20.35
CA SER A 39 19.91 1.38 21.46
C SER A 39 20.65 2.67 21.10
N ASP A 40 21.55 2.59 20.11
CA ASP A 40 22.24 3.71 19.48
C ASP A 40 21.83 3.76 18.01
N PRO A 41 21.44 4.93 17.47
CA PRO A 41 21.11 5.05 16.07
C PRO A 41 22.32 4.81 15.17
N GLY A 42 23.55 5.07 15.63
CA GLY A 42 24.78 5.02 14.81
C GLY A 42 25.10 6.35 14.14
N ASN A 43 25.75 6.31 12.98
CA ASN A 43 26.19 7.51 12.26
C ASN A 43 25.01 8.41 11.83
N ARG A 44 25.33 9.66 11.51
CA ARG A 44 24.39 10.59 10.88
C ARG A 44 23.95 10.04 9.51
N ILE A 45 22.64 10.08 9.26
CA ILE A 45 22.05 9.66 7.99
C ILE A 45 21.99 10.88 7.07
N ARG A 46 22.57 10.79 5.89
CA ARG A 46 22.50 11.83 4.86
C ARG A 46 21.21 11.66 4.06
N VAL A 47 20.44 12.71 3.92
CA VAL A 47 19.19 12.73 3.15
C VAL A 47 19.35 13.74 2.03
N VAL A 48 19.42 13.28 0.79
CA VAL A 48 19.61 14.10 -0.40
C VAL A 48 18.27 14.23 -1.14
N LEU A 49 17.81 15.47 -1.30
CA LEU A 49 16.63 15.76 -2.12
C LEU A 49 17.04 15.95 -3.57
N VAL A 50 16.53 15.07 -4.42
CA VAL A 50 16.89 14.99 -5.83
C VAL A 50 15.70 15.44 -6.69
N PRO A 51 15.89 16.45 -7.55
CA PRO A 51 14.86 16.90 -8.49
C PRO A 51 14.57 15.89 -9.60
N GLU A 52 13.34 15.92 -10.14
CA GLU A 52 12.86 14.98 -11.16
C GLU A 52 13.65 15.03 -12.48
N ASP A 53 14.23 16.18 -12.84
CA ASP A 53 15.04 16.38 -14.05
C ASP A 53 16.50 15.92 -13.90
N SER A 54 16.87 15.32 -12.77
CA SER A 54 18.21 14.80 -12.56
C SER A 54 18.45 13.48 -13.30
N ARG A 55 19.73 13.13 -13.52
CA ARG A 55 20.10 11.84 -14.12
C ARG A 55 19.62 10.66 -13.27
N ILE A 56 19.82 10.75 -11.94
CA ILE A 56 19.44 9.71 -10.99
C ILE A 56 17.92 9.47 -11.01
N ALA A 57 17.13 10.54 -11.07
CA ALA A 57 15.67 10.43 -11.19
C ALA A 57 15.26 9.69 -12.47
N ARG A 58 15.87 10.00 -13.62
CA ARG A 58 15.57 9.31 -14.90
C ARG A 58 15.97 7.84 -14.94
N GLU A 59 17.05 7.48 -14.24
CA GLU A 59 17.52 6.08 -14.14
C GLU A 59 16.72 5.27 -13.10
N THR A 60 15.96 5.95 -12.23
CA THR A 60 15.10 5.33 -11.21
C THR A 60 13.66 5.25 -11.70
N ALA A 61 13.00 4.10 -11.46
CA ALA A 61 11.63 3.90 -11.91
C ALA A 61 10.67 5.02 -11.40
N PRO A 62 9.76 5.56 -12.23
CA PRO A 62 8.94 6.73 -11.88
C PRO A 62 8.03 6.57 -10.66
N TRP A 63 7.70 5.33 -10.30
CA TRP A 63 6.86 5.02 -9.13
C TRP A 63 7.64 5.00 -7.81
N VAL A 64 8.98 5.11 -7.85
CA VAL A 64 9.84 5.12 -6.66
C VAL A 64 9.95 6.56 -6.14
N GLY A 65 9.40 6.81 -4.95
CA GLY A 65 9.47 8.11 -4.28
C GLY A 65 10.80 8.40 -3.56
N GLY A 66 11.57 7.35 -3.26
CA GLY A 66 12.88 7.43 -2.62
C GLY A 66 13.53 6.06 -2.50
N PHE A 67 14.80 6.03 -2.10
CA PHE A 67 15.49 4.80 -1.76
C PHE A 67 16.59 5.04 -0.73
N ALA A 68 16.93 3.99 0.02
CA ALA A 68 17.99 3.96 1.00
C ALA A 68 19.21 3.16 0.48
N ASP A 69 20.40 3.74 0.63
CA ASP A 69 21.68 3.06 0.53
C ASP A 69 22.28 2.95 1.93
N ALA A 70 21.96 1.82 2.58
CA ALA A 70 22.34 1.57 3.96
C ALA A 70 23.85 1.41 4.18
N ALA A 71 24.60 1.00 3.17
CA ALA A 71 26.05 0.85 3.29
C ALA A 71 26.76 2.22 3.43
N ASN A 72 26.14 3.27 2.88
CA ASN A 72 26.69 4.63 2.85
C ASN A 72 25.92 5.63 3.74
N ASP A 73 25.02 5.13 4.60
CA ASP A 73 24.15 5.96 5.45
C ASP A 73 23.41 7.06 4.66
N LEU A 74 22.98 6.73 3.44
CA LEU A 74 22.44 7.68 2.46
C LEU A 74 20.99 7.35 2.14
N ILE A 75 20.14 8.37 2.11
CA ILE A 75 18.77 8.32 1.61
C ILE A 75 18.66 9.33 0.47
N VAL A 76 18.08 8.89 -0.64
CA VAL A 76 17.73 9.74 -1.78
C VAL A 76 16.21 9.84 -1.85
N LEU A 77 15.68 11.06 -1.86
CA LEU A 77 14.25 11.32 -2.01
C LEU A 77 13.98 12.11 -3.28
N PHE A 78 12.85 11.80 -3.93
CA PHE A 78 12.33 12.52 -5.10
C PHE A 78 11.03 13.24 -4.71
N PRO A 79 11.09 14.48 -4.18
CA PRO A 79 9.90 15.16 -3.66
C PRO A 79 8.75 15.29 -4.66
N ASP A 80 9.05 15.45 -5.94
CA ASP A 80 8.06 15.61 -7.01
C ASP A 80 7.21 14.34 -7.23
N ARG A 81 7.67 13.18 -6.75
CA ARG A 81 6.97 11.87 -6.86
C ARG A 81 6.11 11.54 -5.63
N ILE A 82 6.29 12.29 -4.55
CA ILE A 82 5.70 11.99 -3.24
C ILE A 82 4.33 12.68 -3.11
N GLY A 83 3.30 11.92 -2.77
CA GLY A 83 1.89 12.36 -2.78
C GLY A 83 1.01 11.64 -3.80
N SER A 84 1.59 10.74 -4.61
CA SER A 84 0.88 9.73 -5.40
C SER A 84 0.96 8.36 -4.73
N TYR A 85 -0.10 7.56 -4.86
CA TYR A 85 -0.18 6.20 -4.30
C TYR A 85 1.05 5.35 -4.71
N PRO A 86 1.67 4.58 -3.78
CA PRO A 86 1.23 4.29 -2.40
C PRO A 86 1.75 5.24 -1.31
N HIS A 87 2.48 6.31 -1.67
CA HIS A 87 3.20 7.16 -0.72
C HIS A 87 2.36 8.36 -0.25
N ASP A 88 1.79 8.22 0.95
CA ASP A 88 0.80 9.16 1.49
C ASP A 88 1.39 10.42 2.18
N SER A 89 2.72 10.58 2.27
CA SER A 89 3.40 11.86 2.56
C SER A 89 4.94 11.73 2.50
N LEU A 90 5.64 12.87 2.44
CA LEU A 90 7.11 12.94 2.54
C LEU A 90 7.64 12.40 3.87
N GLU A 91 6.91 12.65 4.95
CA GLU A 91 7.25 12.11 6.26
C GLU A 91 7.23 10.58 6.23
N VAL A 92 6.15 10.00 5.70
CA VAL A 92 5.97 8.55 5.55
C VAL A 92 7.09 7.90 4.75
N VAL A 93 7.46 8.49 3.60
CA VAL A 93 8.55 7.95 2.76
C VAL A 93 9.89 8.04 3.49
N LEU A 94 10.23 9.19 4.04
CA LEU A 94 11.50 9.35 4.78
C LEU A 94 11.61 8.33 5.93
N HIS A 95 10.52 8.12 6.64
CA HIS A 95 10.40 7.15 7.71
C HIS A 95 10.59 5.70 7.25
N HIS A 96 10.04 5.33 6.10
CA HIS A 96 10.28 4.06 5.44
C HIS A 96 11.77 3.91 5.08
N GLU A 97 12.38 4.92 4.47
CA GLU A 97 13.80 4.88 4.09
C GLU A 97 14.75 4.83 5.30
N VAL A 98 14.45 5.56 6.38
CA VAL A 98 15.22 5.47 7.63
C VAL A 98 15.11 4.08 8.25
N ALA A 99 13.97 3.40 8.12
CA ALA A 99 13.80 2.05 8.64
C ALA A 99 14.75 1.05 7.96
N HIS A 100 14.99 1.17 6.66
CA HIS A 100 16.00 0.37 5.95
C HIS A 100 17.41 0.57 6.52
N ILE A 101 17.82 1.83 6.73
CA ILE A 101 19.14 2.14 7.31
C ILE A 101 19.28 1.50 8.70
N LEU A 102 18.27 1.68 9.56
CA LEU A 102 18.29 1.15 10.92
C LEU A 102 18.22 -0.39 10.96
N ALA A 103 17.46 -1.01 10.07
CA ALA A 103 17.40 -2.47 9.95
C ALA A 103 18.76 -3.05 9.51
N ALA A 104 19.41 -2.44 8.52
CA ALA A 104 20.73 -2.84 8.07
C ALA A 104 21.80 -2.67 9.15
N ARG A 105 21.76 -1.57 9.92
CA ARG A 105 22.64 -1.36 11.10
C ARG A 105 22.41 -2.43 12.16
N ALA A 106 21.15 -2.75 12.46
CA ALA A 106 20.79 -3.81 13.41
C ALA A 106 21.22 -5.21 12.94
N ALA A 107 21.25 -5.44 11.62
CA ALA A 107 21.75 -6.66 11.00
C ALA A 107 23.29 -6.68 10.84
N GLY A 108 24.02 -5.66 11.32
CA GLY A 108 25.48 -5.57 11.17
C GLY A 108 25.93 -5.51 9.71
N GLY A 109 25.10 -4.98 8.80
CA GLY A 109 25.34 -4.99 7.36
C GLY A 109 25.09 -6.34 6.67
N GLY A 110 24.60 -7.35 7.40
CA GLY A 110 24.25 -8.64 6.83
C GLY A 110 23.06 -8.57 5.87
N ARG A 111 23.02 -9.48 4.89
CA ARG A 111 22.02 -9.47 3.82
C ARG A 111 20.65 -9.91 4.35
N LEU A 112 19.65 -9.04 4.21
CA LEU A 112 18.24 -9.32 4.47
C LEU A 112 17.51 -9.63 3.15
N PRO A 113 16.58 -10.60 3.12
CA PRO A 113 15.66 -10.77 1.99
C PRO A 113 14.79 -9.53 1.81
N ARG A 114 14.50 -9.16 0.56
CA ARG A 114 13.78 -7.93 0.24
C ARG A 114 12.38 -7.93 0.85
N TRP A 115 11.67 -9.05 0.82
CA TRP A 115 10.34 -9.12 1.45
C TRP A 115 10.37 -8.80 2.95
N PHE A 116 11.44 -9.16 3.65
CA PHE A 116 11.54 -8.94 5.09
C PHE A 116 11.88 -7.48 5.37
N ASP A 117 12.86 -6.95 4.65
CA ASP A 117 13.32 -5.56 4.79
C ASP A 117 12.20 -4.56 4.45
N GLU A 118 11.52 -4.76 3.32
CA GLU A 118 10.38 -3.93 2.89
C GLU A 118 9.18 -4.09 3.83
N GLY A 119 8.91 -5.31 4.28
CA GLY A 119 7.85 -5.58 5.24
C GLY A 119 8.10 -4.92 6.60
N LEU A 120 9.35 -4.90 7.06
CA LEU A 120 9.78 -4.25 8.29
C LEU A 120 9.63 -2.73 8.20
N ALA A 121 10.10 -2.12 7.10
CA ALA A 121 9.95 -0.70 6.83
C ALA A 121 8.46 -0.28 6.76
N SER A 122 7.62 -1.10 6.11
CA SER A 122 6.16 -0.87 6.07
C SER A 122 5.46 -1.06 7.43
N VAL A 123 5.96 -1.95 8.30
CA VAL A 123 5.41 -2.10 9.67
C VAL A 123 5.77 -0.88 10.51
N ALA A 124 7.00 -0.38 10.41
CA ALA A 124 7.43 0.85 11.07
C ALA A 124 6.55 2.05 10.66
N GLU A 125 6.23 2.18 9.37
CA GLU A 125 5.33 3.21 8.83
C GLU A 125 3.94 3.21 9.49
N ARG A 126 3.28 2.03 9.56
CA ARG A 126 1.90 1.92 10.06
C ARG A 126 1.76 2.02 11.58
N SER A 127 2.83 1.79 12.34
CA SER A 127 2.85 2.17 13.76
C SER A 127 2.71 3.68 13.99
N TRP A 128 2.87 4.50 12.93
CA TRP A 128 2.81 5.96 12.98
C TRP A 128 1.57 6.58 12.32
N GLY A 129 0.79 5.80 11.59
CA GLY A 129 -0.47 6.23 10.96
C GLY A 129 -1.62 5.29 11.31
N ILE A 130 -2.30 5.53 12.44
CA ILE A 130 -3.56 4.82 12.75
C ILE A 130 -4.65 5.43 11.87
N GLY A 131 -4.76 4.90 10.65
CA GLY A 131 -5.70 5.33 9.62
C GLY A 131 -6.04 4.18 8.68
N ASN A 132 -7.02 3.38 9.09
CA ASN A 132 -7.81 2.38 8.38
C ASN A 132 -7.51 2.19 6.85
N ARG A 133 -6.49 1.40 6.51
CA ARG A 133 -6.26 0.86 5.14
C ARG A 133 -6.42 -0.66 5.07
N SER A 134 -7.16 -1.25 6.02
CA SER A 134 -7.38 -2.69 6.13
C SER A 134 -8.17 -3.27 4.95
N ARG A 135 -9.14 -2.53 4.39
CA ARG A 135 -10.10 -3.07 3.41
C ARG A 135 -9.56 -3.27 1.98
N PHE A 136 -8.56 -2.50 1.54
CA PHE A 136 -8.01 -2.62 0.18
C PHE A 136 -6.95 -3.73 0.05
N LEU A 137 -6.22 -4.01 1.14
CA LEU A 137 -5.15 -5.02 1.20
C LEU A 137 -5.67 -6.45 0.98
N TRP A 138 -6.91 -6.72 1.39
CA TRP A 138 -7.47 -8.08 1.34
C TRP A 138 -7.91 -8.52 -0.06
N ALA A 139 -8.30 -7.58 -0.93
CA ALA A 139 -8.69 -7.88 -2.31
C ALA A 139 -7.49 -8.28 -3.20
N THR A 140 -6.30 -7.73 -2.93
CA THR A 140 -5.06 -8.02 -3.67
C THR A 140 -4.36 -9.29 -3.19
N VAL A 141 -4.49 -9.61 -1.90
CA VAL A 141 -3.96 -10.83 -1.26
C VAL A 141 -4.72 -12.09 -1.76
N MET A 142 -5.98 -11.97 -2.16
CA MET A 142 -6.81 -13.08 -2.66
C MET A 142 -6.48 -13.52 -4.10
N ALA A 143 -5.67 -12.78 -4.87
CA ALA A 143 -5.28 -13.15 -6.23
C ALA A 143 -4.17 -14.23 -6.30
N GLY A 144 -3.87 -14.91 -5.19
CA GLY A 144 -2.88 -16.00 -5.10
C GLY A 144 -2.03 -15.95 -3.83
N GLN A 145 -1.53 -17.12 -3.39
CA GLN A 145 -0.68 -17.30 -2.20
C GLN A 145 0.79 -17.51 -2.63
N PRO A 146 1.54 -16.44 -3.00
CA PRO A 146 2.91 -16.61 -3.45
C PRO A 146 3.79 -17.19 -2.34
N THR A 147 4.74 -18.03 -2.76
CA THR A 147 5.88 -18.38 -1.92
C THR A 147 6.77 -17.15 -1.72
N VAL A 148 7.62 -17.15 -0.70
CA VAL A 148 8.57 -16.05 -0.49
C VAL A 148 9.49 -15.83 -1.69
N THR A 149 9.91 -16.90 -2.36
CA THR A 149 10.70 -16.79 -3.60
C THR A 149 9.92 -16.12 -4.73
N ALA A 150 8.63 -16.45 -4.89
CA ALA A 150 7.78 -15.77 -5.86
C ALA A 150 7.54 -14.30 -5.48
N LEU A 151 7.42 -14.02 -4.18
CA LEU A 151 7.27 -12.67 -3.64
C LEU A 151 8.50 -11.79 -3.93
N GLU A 152 9.71 -12.34 -3.80
CA GLU A 152 10.96 -11.66 -4.20
C GLU A 152 10.93 -11.25 -5.69
N GLY A 153 10.39 -12.12 -6.55
CA GLY A 153 10.25 -11.83 -7.99
C GLY A 153 9.31 -10.66 -8.29
N LEU A 154 8.23 -10.50 -7.50
CA LEU A 154 7.24 -9.43 -7.72
C LEU A 154 7.83 -8.02 -7.55
N PHE A 155 8.88 -7.86 -6.74
CA PHE A 155 9.56 -6.57 -6.59
C PHE A 155 10.31 -6.10 -7.84
N TYR A 156 10.55 -7.00 -8.79
CA TYR A 156 11.17 -6.68 -10.09
C TYR A 156 10.14 -6.57 -11.22
N GLY A 157 8.84 -6.69 -10.90
CA GLY A 157 7.74 -6.57 -11.85
C GLY A 157 7.32 -5.13 -12.14
N ASP A 158 6.10 -4.96 -12.66
CA ASP A 158 5.52 -3.62 -12.87
C ASP A 158 5.13 -2.96 -11.53
N GLY A 159 4.70 -1.69 -11.56
CA GLY A 159 4.33 -0.97 -10.34
C GLY A 159 3.19 -1.63 -9.54
N ARG A 160 2.32 -2.42 -10.18
CA ARG A 160 1.24 -3.15 -9.48
C ARG A 160 1.77 -4.40 -8.79
N ASP A 161 2.69 -5.12 -9.43
CA ASP A 161 3.36 -6.27 -8.82
C ASP A 161 4.21 -5.85 -7.63
N ALA A 162 4.96 -4.76 -7.75
CA ALA A 162 5.73 -4.18 -6.65
C ALA A 162 4.80 -3.76 -5.49
N ALA A 163 3.72 -3.02 -5.78
CA ALA A 163 2.72 -2.65 -4.77
C ALA A 163 2.13 -3.88 -4.05
N ARG A 164 1.83 -4.94 -4.79
CA ARG A 164 1.38 -6.22 -4.20
C ARG A 164 2.45 -6.85 -3.32
N ALA A 165 3.71 -6.81 -3.73
CA ALA A 165 4.83 -7.34 -2.96
C ALA A 165 5.00 -6.62 -1.61
N TYR A 166 4.92 -5.28 -1.61
CA TYR A 166 4.92 -4.47 -0.38
C TYR A 166 3.79 -4.87 0.58
N ILE A 167 2.57 -5.00 0.06
CA ILE A 167 1.38 -5.37 0.85
C ILE A 167 1.54 -6.74 1.52
N ILE A 168 1.98 -7.74 0.75
CA ILE A 168 2.14 -9.11 1.26
C ILE A 168 3.29 -9.17 2.26
N SER A 169 4.41 -8.51 1.95
CA SER A 169 5.59 -8.42 2.83
C SER A 169 5.24 -7.84 4.19
N HIS A 170 4.54 -6.71 4.21
CA HIS A 170 4.02 -6.11 5.44
C HIS A 170 3.13 -7.08 6.23
N ALA A 171 2.22 -7.78 5.56
CA ALA A 171 1.29 -8.69 6.21
C ALA A 171 2.01 -9.89 6.85
N ILE A 172 3.01 -10.46 6.17
CA ILE A 172 3.81 -11.57 6.69
C ILE A 172 4.64 -11.12 7.90
N VAL A 173 5.37 -10.00 7.81
CA VAL A 173 6.20 -9.51 8.92
C VAL A 173 5.34 -9.19 10.14
N ARG A 174 4.17 -8.56 9.93
CA ARG A 174 3.22 -8.28 11.01
C ARG A 174 2.68 -9.56 11.66
N ASP A 175 2.41 -10.60 10.88
CA ASP A 175 1.96 -11.90 11.43
C ASP A 175 3.07 -12.58 12.25
N VAL A 176 4.32 -12.50 11.81
CA VAL A 176 5.49 -12.99 12.56
C VAL A 176 5.61 -12.25 13.90
N ILE A 177 5.55 -10.92 13.90
CA ILE A 177 5.58 -10.11 15.14
C ILE A 177 4.42 -10.48 16.07
N ARG A 178 3.21 -10.63 15.52
CA ARG A 178 2.02 -10.98 16.30
C ARG A 178 2.15 -12.35 16.99
N ARG A 179 2.74 -13.35 16.33
CA ARG A 179 2.89 -14.72 16.86
C ARG A 179 4.06 -14.87 17.83
N HIS A 180 5.17 -14.19 17.57
CA HIS A 180 6.43 -14.40 18.29
C HIS A 180 6.78 -13.24 19.25
N GLY A 181 5.96 -12.20 19.30
CA GLY A 181 6.14 -11.02 20.14
C GLY A 181 7.06 -9.97 19.52
N ALA A 182 7.09 -8.79 20.14
CA ALA A 182 7.79 -7.61 19.62
C ALA A 182 9.31 -7.80 19.46
N ALA A 183 9.93 -8.66 20.27
CA ALA A 183 11.38 -8.90 20.24
C ALA A 183 11.82 -9.86 19.12
N VAL A 184 10.91 -10.43 18.33
CA VAL A 184 11.30 -11.39 17.28
C VAL A 184 12.17 -10.73 16.22
N VAL A 185 11.86 -9.49 15.83
CA VAL A 185 12.61 -8.76 14.81
C VAL A 185 14.05 -8.51 15.26
N SER A 186 14.23 -7.97 16.47
CA SER A 186 15.57 -7.75 17.03
C SER A 186 16.37 -9.05 17.17
N ARG A 187 15.74 -10.16 17.55
CA ARG A 187 16.41 -11.48 17.60
C ARG A 187 16.87 -11.96 16.22
N ILE A 188 16.06 -11.77 15.17
CA ILE A 188 16.44 -12.11 13.79
C ILE A 188 17.62 -11.25 13.36
N LEU A 189 17.51 -9.93 13.52
CA LEU A 189 18.55 -8.97 13.09
C LEU A 189 19.87 -9.20 13.84
N SER A 190 19.84 -9.38 15.16
CA SER A 190 21.03 -9.71 15.95
C SER A 190 21.65 -11.04 15.57
N GLY A 191 20.86 -12.05 15.18
CA GLY A 191 21.37 -13.31 14.65
C GLY A 191 22.12 -13.12 13.33
N VAL A 192 21.59 -12.28 12.44
CA VAL A 192 22.26 -11.91 11.18
C VAL A 192 23.54 -11.11 11.45
N ALA A 193 23.50 -10.16 12.39
CA ALA A 193 24.67 -9.38 12.80
C ALA A 193 25.79 -10.26 13.40
N ALA A 194 25.43 -11.36 14.06
CA ALA A 194 26.37 -12.36 14.58
C ALA A 194 26.94 -13.29 13.48
N GLY A 195 26.60 -13.07 12.20
CA GLY A 195 27.12 -13.83 11.06
C GLY A 195 26.25 -15.01 10.62
N ALA A 196 25.07 -15.23 11.22
CA ALA A 196 24.16 -16.24 10.73
C ALA A 196 23.53 -15.84 9.39
N THR A 197 23.20 -16.82 8.55
CA THR A 197 22.32 -16.57 7.40
C THR A 197 20.94 -16.14 7.90
N PHE A 198 20.23 -15.34 7.11
CA PHE A 198 18.88 -14.89 7.47
C PHE A 198 17.95 -16.07 7.83
N ASP A 199 17.99 -17.15 7.06
CA ASP A 199 17.17 -18.33 7.32
C ASP A 199 17.48 -18.98 8.68
N ASN A 200 18.77 -19.09 9.04
CA ASN A 200 19.19 -19.63 10.33
C ASN A 200 18.80 -18.70 11.49
N ALA A 201 18.98 -17.38 11.32
CA ALA A 201 18.55 -16.40 12.30
C ALA A 201 17.03 -16.40 12.49
N PHE A 202 16.28 -16.54 11.40
CA PHE A 202 14.82 -16.66 11.41
C PHE A 202 14.37 -17.91 12.16
N ILE A 203 14.98 -19.07 11.88
CA ILE A 203 14.69 -20.32 12.60
C ILE A 203 15.04 -20.17 14.08
N GLY A 204 16.20 -19.60 14.42
CA GLY A 204 16.60 -19.38 15.81
C GLY A 204 15.66 -18.45 16.58
N ALA A 205 15.07 -17.45 15.90
CA ALA A 205 14.14 -16.52 16.52
C ALA A 205 12.71 -17.07 16.64
N THR A 206 12.22 -17.77 15.62
CA THR A 206 10.80 -18.17 15.49
C THR A 206 10.54 -19.65 15.78
N GLY A 207 11.57 -20.49 15.75
CA GLY A 207 11.44 -21.95 15.82
C GLY A 207 10.89 -22.59 14.52
N THR A 208 10.73 -21.83 13.44
CA THR A 208 10.23 -22.35 12.16
C THR A 208 11.00 -21.78 10.98
N THR A 209 10.89 -22.46 9.83
CA THR A 209 11.47 -21.93 8.59
C THR A 209 10.60 -20.79 8.05
N VAL A 210 11.19 -19.91 7.23
CA VAL A 210 10.43 -18.87 6.50
C VAL A 210 9.25 -19.48 5.73
N ARG A 211 9.48 -20.61 5.05
CA ARG A 211 8.42 -21.37 4.35
C ARG A 211 7.31 -21.84 5.29
N GLY A 212 7.67 -22.31 6.49
CA GLY A 212 6.74 -22.72 7.53
C GLY A 212 5.88 -21.55 8.03
N ALA A 213 6.51 -20.42 8.36
CA ALA A 213 5.84 -19.20 8.77
C ALA A 213 4.88 -18.69 7.69
N THR A 214 5.32 -18.58 6.44
CA THR A 214 4.45 -18.13 5.33
C THR A 214 3.30 -19.09 5.06
N ARG A 215 3.50 -20.41 5.16
CA ARG A 215 2.42 -21.40 5.05
C ARG A 215 1.39 -21.20 6.16
N LEU A 216 1.85 -21.01 7.40
CA LEU A 216 0.97 -20.76 8.54
C LEU A 216 0.22 -19.44 8.40
N PHE A 217 0.87 -18.38 7.90
CA PHE A 217 0.24 -17.11 7.55
C PHE A 217 -0.90 -17.34 6.56
N TRP A 218 -0.66 -18.00 5.43
CA TRP A 218 -1.70 -18.25 4.43
C TRP A 218 -2.86 -19.11 4.96
N ARG A 219 -2.58 -20.09 5.82
CA ARG A 219 -3.64 -20.91 6.46
C ARG A 219 -4.48 -20.11 7.45
N SER A 220 -3.89 -19.20 8.21
CA SER A 220 -4.64 -18.34 9.15
C SER A 220 -5.30 -17.15 8.48
N SER A 221 -4.70 -16.61 7.42
CA SER A 221 -5.21 -15.46 6.66
C SER A 221 -6.31 -15.86 5.68
N GLY A 222 -6.42 -17.15 5.35
CA GLY A 222 -7.58 -17.74 4.67
C GLY A 222 -8.77 -18.06 5.61
N GLY A 223 -8.80 -17.49 6.82
CA GLY A 223 -9.79 -17.75 7.86
C GLY A 223 -11.18 -17.22 7.51
N TRP A 224 -12.07 -18.15 7.17
CA TRP A 224 -13.52 -18.07 6.96
C TRP A 224 -14.32 -17.26 8.02
N GLU A 225 -13.75 -16.98 9.19
CA GLU A 225 -14.40 -16.34 10.33
C GLU A 225 -14.71 -14.84 10.11
N GLU A 226 -13.79 -14.06 9.51
CA GLU A 226 -14.03 -12.63 9.24
C GLU A 226 -15.13 -12.44 8.18
N TRP A 227 -15.26 -13.35 7.22
CA TRP A 227 -16.34 -13.35 6.23
C TRP A 227 -17.69 -13.75 6.83
N ILE A 228 -17.75 -14.71 7.75
CA ILE A 228 -19.00 -15.03 8.48
C ILE A 228 -19.47 -13.82 9.28
N THR A 229 -18.58 -13.16 10.04
CA THR A 229 -18.95 -11.98 10.83
C THR A 229 -19.34 -10.79 9.95
N PHE A 230 -18.72 -10.65 8.77
CA PHE A 230 -19.08 -9.61 7.79
C PHE A 230 -20.40 -9.89 7.06
N LEU A 231 -20.68 -11.13 6.64
CA LEU A 231 -21.95 -11.53 6.01
C LEU A 231 -23.12 -11.56 7.01
N ALA A 232 -22.85 -11.84 8.28
CA ALA A 232 -23.83 -11.83 9.35
C ALA A 232 -24.07 -10.43 9.97
N SER A 233 -23.39 -9.39 9.49
CA SER A 233 -23.64 -8.02 9.96
C SER A 233 -24.99 -7.51 9.42
N PRO A 234 -25.85 -6.92 10.26
CA PRO A 234 -27.12 -6.36 9.82
C PRO A 234 -26.96 -5.34 8.67
N PHE A 235 -25.88 -4.56 8.68
CA PHE A 235 -25.64 -3.50 7.69
C PHE A 235 -25.33 -4.02 6.28
N THR A 236 -24.61 -5.15 6.15
CA THR A 236 -24.29 -5.76 4.84
C THR A 236 -25.52 -6.41 4.21
N LEU A 237 -26.36 -7.06 5.01
CA LEU A 237 -27.65 -7.58 4.56
C LEU A 237 -28.56 -6.44 4.08
N TRP A 238 -28.67 -5.35 4.84
CA TRP A 238 -29.48 -4.20 4.44
C TRP A 238 -28.92 -3.50 3.20
N THR A 239 -27.61 -3.25 3.10
CA THR A 239 -27.01 -2.64 1.90
C THR A 239 -27.15 -3.50 0.66
N LEU A 240 -27.06 -4.83 0.76
CA LEU A 240 -27.30 -5.74 -0.36
C LEU A 240 -28.77 -5.70 -0.80
N ILE A 241 -29.71 -5.76 0.14
CA ILE A 241 -31.15 -5.66 -0.13
C ILE A 241 -31.49 -4.30 -0.78
N THR A 242 -30.96 -3.21 -0.24
CA THR A 242 -31.16 -1.86 -0.80
C THR A 242 -30.54 -1.72 -2.19
N SER A 243 -29.35 -2.27 -2.42
CA SER A 243 -28.71 -2.23 -3.74
C SER A 243 -29.48 -3.03 -4.78
N LEU A 244 -30.03 -4.20 -4.40
CA LEU A 244 -30.90 -5.00 -5.25
C LEU A 244 -32.22 -4.28 -5.55
N ALA A 245 -32.81 -3.61 -4.55
CA ALA A 245 -34.01 -2.80 -4.72
C ALA A 245 -33.77 -1.61 -5.67
N LEU A 246 -32.64 -0.89 -5.51
CA LEU A 246 -32.25 0.22 -6.38
C LEU A 246 -31.97 -0.27 -7.81
N ALA A 247 -31.29 -1.41 -7.97
CA ALA A 247 -31.04 -2.02 -9.27
C ALA A 247 -32.35 -2.46 -9.96
N ALA A 248 -33.31 -2.99 -9.20
CA ALA A 248 -34.65 -3.32 -9.69
C ALA A 248 -35.42 -2.07 -10.14
N ILE A 249 -35.40 -0.99 -9.34
CA ILE A 249 -36.02 0.30 -9.67
C ILE A 249 -35.37 0.91 -10.92
N TRP A 250 -34.05 0.84 -11.04
CA TRP A 250 -33.31 1.37 -12.18
C TRP A 250 -33.60 0.58 -13.46
N ARG A 251 -33.61 -0.76 -13.39
CA ARG A 251 -34.08 -1.61 -14.51
C ARG A 251 -35.53 -1.31 -14.88
N HIS A 252 -36.39 -1.08 -13.90
CA HIS A 252 -37.79 -0.73 -14.13
C HIS A 252 -37.93 0.67 -14.79
N ARG A 253 -37.07 1.62 -14.45
CA ARG A 253 -37.02 2.96 -15.06
C ARG A 253 -36.52 2.92 -16.49
N LEU A 254 -35.49 2.13 -16.78
CA LEU A 254 -34.99 1.91 -18.14
C LEU A 254 -36.08 1.28 -19.03
N ARG A 255 -36.76 0.23 -18.55
CA ARG A 255 -37.89 -0.40 -19.26
C ARG A 255 -39.12 0.51 -19.40
N ARG A 256 -39.27 1.56 -18.59
CA ARG A 256 -40.33 2.58 -18.75
C ARG A 256 -39.94 3.65 -19.77
N ALA A 257 -38.65 3.97 -19.89
CA ALA A 257 -38.17 4.91 -20.90
C ALA A 257 -38.36 4.35 -22.32
N GLU A 258 -38.15 3.04 -22.51
CA GLU A 258 -38.43 2.36 -23.79
C GLU A 258 -39.93 2.34 -24.15
N ARG A 259 -40.82 2.20 -23.16
CA ARG A 259 -42.28 2.25 -23.38
C ARG A 259 -42.79 3.65 -23.74
N ARG A 260 -42.25 4.71 -23.13
CA ARG A 260 -42.62 6.09 -23.48
C ARG A 260 -42.19 6.48 -24.89
N ARG A 261 -41.00 6.07 -25.31
CA ARG A 261 -40.54 6.29 -26.70
C ARG A 261 -41.39 5.56 -27.75
N ARG A 262 -42.00 4.43 -27.39
CA ARG A 262 -42.96 3.73 -28.27
C ARG A 262 -44.29 4.47 -28.36
N TRP A 263 -44.82 4.97 -27.25
CA TRP A 263 -46.05 5.79 -27.25
C TRP A 263 -45.89 7.13 -27.96
N GLU A 264 -44.74 7.81 -27.79
CA GLU A 264 -44.44 9.06 -28.51
C GLU A 264 -44.28 8.83 -30.03
N ALA A 265 -43.78 7.64 -30.44
CA ALA A 265 -43.72 7.26 -31.86
C ALA A 265 -45.09 6.86 -32.43
N GLU A 266 -45.97 6.26 -31.62
CA GLU A 266 -47.36 5.95 -31.99
C GLU A 266 -48.20 7.24 -32.09
N GLU A 267 -48.07 8.18 -31.14
CA GLU A 267 -48.75 9.49 -31.19
C GLU A 267 -48.27 10.37 -32.35
N ALA A 268 -46.98 10.29 -32.71
CA ALA A 268 -46.42 10.99 -33.88
C ALA A 268 -46.88 10.39 -35.22
N LEU A 269 -47.28 9.12 -35.25
CA LEU A 269 -47.91 8.48 -36.41
C LEU A 269 -49.41 8.77 -36.49
N ASP A 270 -50.07 9.02 -35.36
CA ASP A 270 -51.49 9.39 -35.27
C ASP A 270 -51.73 10.89 -35.54
N THR A 271 -50.67 11.70 -35.60
CA THR A 271 -50.67 13.13 -35.96
C THR A 271 -50.15 13.42 -37.37
N ASP A 272 -50.39 12.53 -38.33
CA ASP A 272 -50.28 12.77 -39.78
C ASP A 272 -51.67 13.24 -40.32
N PRO A 273 -51.78 14.38 -41.04
CA PRO A 273 -53.01 15.16 -41.12
C PRO A 273 -53.99 14.62 -42.18
N TRP A 274 -55.12 14.07 -41.73
CA TRP A 274 -56.30 13.85 -42.57
C TRP A 274 -57.19 15.10 -42.73
N ASP A 275 -56.67 16.30 -42.50
CA ASP A 275 -57.44 17.54 -42.47
C ASP A 275 -57.12 18.50 -43.64
N GLU A 276 -56.97 17.97 -44.86
CA GLU A 276 -56.79 18.82 -46.06
C GLU A 276 -57.66 18.46 -47.29
N HIS A 277 -58.64 17.57 -47.22
CA HIS A 277 -59.58 17.36 -48.35
C HIS A 277 -61.05 17.35 -47.89
N ARG A 278 -61.58 18.53 -47.52
CA ARG A 278 -63.03 18.80 -47.60
C ARG A 278 -63.36 19.46 -48.95
N PRO A 279 -64.17 18.83 -49.83
CA PRO A 279 -64.63 19.49 -51.03
C PRO A 279 -65.58 20.64 -50.69
N ASP A 280 -65.37 21.80 -51.31
CA ASP A 280 -66.25 22.97 -51.25
C ASP A 280 -67.54 22.68 -52.02
N TYR A 281 -68.63 22.36 -51.31
CA TYR A 281 -69.97 22.25 -51.92
C TYR A 281 -70.63 23.63 -51.88
N ARG A 282 -70.57 24.37 -52.99
CA ARG A 282 -71.51 25.48 -53.26
C ARG A 282 -72.82 24.91 -53.77
N VAL A 283 -73.90 25.14 -53.03
CA VAL A 283 -75.27 24.91 -53.47
C VAL A 283 -75.85 26.28 -53.86
N HIS A 284 -76.40 26.37 -55.07
CA HIS A 284 -77.24 27.48 -55.55
C HIS A 284 -78.65 27.35 -54.99
#